data_AF-A0A969WU68-F1
#
_entry.id   AF-A0A969WU68-F1
#
_cell.length_a   1.000
_cell.length_b   1.000
_cell.length_c   1.000
_cell.angle_alpha   90.00
_cell.angle_beta   90.00
_cell.angle_gamma   90.00
#
_symmetry.space_group_name_H-M   'P 1'
#
loop_
_entity.id
_entity.type
_entity.pdbx_description
1 polymer ?
#
loop_
_entity_poly.entity_id
_entity_poly.type
_entity_poly.pdbx_seq_one_letter_code
_entity_poly.pdbx_strand_id
1 'polypeptide(L)'
;IRWTDNKGQEGYIAKNSFHRQSYYPMWAGESITYKGTYLAAAMYDESGNGTMWKSPAYDFGYADNWANNDEKGHIDIDWAVDKDGNKVNLKGIDFVRVHTSTRAAGGWLGEVSTEVSGFKDLNLE
;
A
#
# COMPACT_ATOMS: atom_id res chain seq x y z
N ILE A 1 11.01 -2.44 -15.66
CA ILE A 1 9.84 -3.11 -16.26
C ILE A 1 8.86 -2.03 -16.73
N ARG A 2 8.52 -1.99 -18.02
CA ARG A 2 7.51 -1.04 -18.54
C ARG A 2 6.13 -1.49 -18.08
N TRP A 3 5.26 -0.55 -17.70
CA TRP A 3 3.87 -0.83 -17.34
C TRP A 3 2.94 0.15 -18.03
N THR A 4 1.70 -0.28 -18.25
CA THR A 4 0.55 0.53 -18.65
C THR A 4 -0.61 0.16 -17.73
N ASP A 5 -1.38 1.13 -17.22
CA ASP A 5 -2.54 0.87 -16.38
C ASP A 5 -3.88 1.01 -17.13
N ASN A 6 -4.97 0.65 -16.45
CA ASN A 6 -6.32 0.67 -17.02
C ASN A 6 -6.87 2.10 -17.26
N LYS A 7 -6.12 3.14 -16.89
CA LYS A 7 -6.42 4.55 -17.19
C LYS A 7 -5.51 5.11 -18.29
N GLY A 8 -4.70 4.25 -18.93
CA GLY A 8 -3.79 4.62 -20.01
C GLY A 8 -2.53 5.34 -19.54
N GLN A 9 -2.25 5.38 -18.23
CA GLN A 9 -0.95 5.88 -17.78
C GLN A 9 0.11 4.82 -18.05
N GLU A 10 1.34 5.27 -18.28
CA GLU A 10 2.48 4.40 -18.52
C GLU A 10 3.68 4.81 -17.68
N GLY A 11 4.61 3.89 -17.49
CA GLY A 11 5.86 4.19 -16.83
C GLY A 11 6.79 3.00 -16.74
N TYR A 12 7.78 3.13 -15.85
CA TYR A 12 8.76 2.09 -15.59
C TYR A 12 8.87 1.81 -14.10
N ILE A 13 8.95 0.54 -13.74
CA ILE A 13 9.44 0.07 -12.44
C ILE A 13 10.94 -0.15 -12.60
N ALA A 14 11.75 0.63 -11.88
CA ALA A 14 13.19 0.46 -11.83
C ALA A 14 13.54 -0.79 -10.99
N LYS A 15 14.52 -1.57 -11.46
CA LYS A 15 15.07 -2.69 -10.67
C LYS A 15 16.21 -2.14 -9.82
N ASN A 16 16.16 -2.33 -8.51
CA ASN A 16 17.27 -1.95 -7.65
C ASN A 16 18.42 -2.97 -7.75
N SER A 17 19.60 -2.60 -7.25
CA SER A 17 20.81 -3.44 -7.29
C SER A 17 20.83 -4.55 -6.23
N PHE A 18 19.94 -4.49 -5.24
CA PHE A 18 19.92 -5.40 -4.08
C PHE A 18 19.14 -6.69 -4.34
N HIS A 19 18.17 -6.64 -5.25
CA HIS A 19 17.21 -7.71 -5.45
C HIS A 19 17.27 -8.30 -6.86
N ARG A 20 17.59 -9.60 -6.96
CA ARG A 20 17.78 -10.30 -8.24
C ARG A 20 16.50 -10.94 -8.78
N GLN A 21 15.50 -11.15 -7.94
CA GLN A 21 14.22 -11.77 -8.31
C GLN A 21 13.48 -11.00 -9.41
N SER A 22 12.49 -11.65 -10.04
CA SER A 22 11.57 -10.98 -10.95
C SER A 22 10.67 -10.02 -10.16
N TYR A 23 10.52 -8.80 -10.64
CA TYR A 23 9.61 -7.80 -10.05
C TYR A 23 8.18 -7.93 -10.62
N TYR A 24 8.00 -8.82 -11.59
CA TYR A 24 6.70 -9.18 -12.13
C TYR A 24 6.43 -10.66 -11.85
N PRO A 25 5.20 -11.04 -11.43
CA PRO A 25 4.89 -12.42 -11.11
C PRO A 25 5.10 -13.33 -12.32
N MET A 26 5.98 -14.33 -12.22
CA MET A 26 6.29 -15.22 -13.35
C MET A 26 5.13 -16.14 -13.73
N TRP A 27 4.16 -16.32 -12.84
CA TRP A 27 2.93 -17.07 -13.09
C TRP A 27 1.89 -16.24 -13.85
N ALA A 28 2.04 -14.92 -13.90
CA ALA A 28 1.15 -14.05 -14.64
C ALA A 28 1.59 -13.95 -16.10
N GLY A 29 0.62 -13.76 -17.01
CA GLY A 29 0.89 -13.39 -18.40
C GLY A 29 1.34 -11.94 -18.51
N GLU A 30 1.04 -11.29 -19.63
CA GLU A 30 1.50 -9.90 -19.87
C GLU A 30 0.83 -8.85 -18.95
N SER A 31 -0.30 -9.18 -18.34
CA SER A 31 -1.03 -8.28 -17.43
C SER A 31 -1.66 -9.01 -16.25
N ILE A 32 -1.92 -8.24 -15.19
CA ILE A 32 -2.64 -8.66 -14.00
C ILE A 32 -3.61 -7.56 -13.57
N THR A 33 -4.80 -7.97 -13.11
CA THR A 33 -5.83 -7.05 -12.65
C THR A 33 -6.09 -7.25 -11.17
N TYR A 34 -5.94 -6.17 -10.41
CA TYR A 34 -6.35 -6.10 -9.02
C TYR A 34 -7.61 -5.23 -8.91
N LYS A 35 -8.50 -5.59 -7.97
CA LYS A 35 -9.68 -4.79 -7.62
C LYS A 35 -9.55 -4.36 -6.18
N GLY A 36 -9.78 -3.08 -5.92
CA GLY A 36 -9.68 -2.48 -4.60
C GLY A 36 -9.54 -0.97 -4.71
N THR A 37 -9.29 -0.32 -3.58
CA THR A 37 -9.04 1.12 -3.51
C THR A 37 -7.61 1.41 -3.93
N TYR A 38 -7.44 2.24 -4.97
CA TYR A 38 -6.14 2.79 -5.36
C TYR A 38 -5.89 4.07 -4.57
N LEU A 39 -4.75 4.15 -3.88
CA LEU A 39 -4.32 5.38 -3.21
C LEU A 39 -3.28 6.09 -4.08
N ALA A 40 -3.50 7.38 -4.30
CA ALA A 40 -2.48 8.21 -4.93
C ALA A 40 -1.27 8.28 -4.00
N ALA A 41 -0.08 7.96 -4.52
CA ALA A 41 1.13 8.01 -3.74
C ALA A 41 1.40 9.45 -3.26
N ALA A 42 1.62 9.62 -1.95
CA ALA A 42 1.97 10.90 -1.36
C ALA A 42 3.48 11.16 -1.37
N MET A 43 4.29 10.18 -1.77
CA MET A 43 5.74 10.25 -1.67
C MET A 43 6.37 11.25 -2.64
N TYR A 44 7.35 12.02 -2.16
CA TYR A 44 8.11 12.98 -2.94
C TYR A 44 9.57 13.07 -2.47
N ASP A 45 10.44 13.58 -3.35
CA ASP A 45 11.82 13.94 -3.02
C ASP A 45 11.85 15.33 -2.39
N GLU A 46 12.03 15.40 -1.08
CA GLU A 46 12.10 16.66 -0.34
C GLU A 46 13.39 17.44 -0.66
N SER A 47 14.48 16.73 -0.96
CA SER A 47 15.77 17.34 -1.28
C SER A 47 15.85 17.93 -2.68
N GLY A 48 14.99 17.47 -3.60
CA GLY A 48 15.01 17.81 -5.03
C GLY A 48 16.21 17.25 -5.81
N ASN A 49 17.09 16.50 -5.16
CA ASN A 49 18.30 15.90 -5.75
C ASN A 49 18.41 14.38 -5.48
N GLY A 50 17.34 13.75 -4.99
CA GLY A 50 17.20 12.32 -4.79
C GLY A 50 17.82 11.77 -3.50
N THR A 51 18.28 12.64 -2.59
CA THR A 51 18.97 12.23 -1.36
C THR A 51 18.03 12.00 -0.17
N MET A 52 16.89 12.70 -0.13
CA MET A 52 15.91 12.58 0.95
C MET A 52 14.48 12.51 0.41
N TRP A 53 13.81 11.40 0.70
CA TRP A 53 12.44 11.15 0.30
C TRP A 53 11.53 11.19 1.51
N LYS A 54 10.32 11.73 1.33
CA LYS A 54 9.25 11.71 2.33
C LYS A 54 8.05 10.98 1.77
N SER A 55 7.43 10.16 2.60
CA SER A 55 6.12 9.55 2.35
C SER A 55 5.17 9.97 3.47
N PRO A 56 4.43 11.07 3.28
CA PRO A 56 3.42 11.50 4.26
C PRO A 56 2.36 10.43 4.46
N ALA A 57 1.89 10.31 5.71
CA ALA A 57 0.78 9.43 6.05
C ALA A 57 -0.54 9.93 5.42
N TYR A 58 -1.39 8.99 5.06
CA TYR A 58 -2.82 9.20 4.81
C TYR A 58 -3.56 9.42 6.13
N ASP A 59 -4.84 9.80 6.09
CA ASP A 59 -5.61 10.14 7.29
C ASP A 59 -5.67 8.98 8.31
N PHE A 60 -6.40 7.90 8.02
CA PHE A 60 -6.56 6.74 8.90
C PHE A 60 -7.02 5.49 8.13
N GLY A 61 -7.05 4.33 8.79
CA GLY A 61 -7.65 3.10 8.23
C GLY A 61 -6.76 2.31 7.27
N TYR A 62 -5.45 2.60 7.27
CA TYR A 62 -4.46 1.91 6.45
C TYR A 62 -3.37 1.31 7.34
N ALA A 63 -2.99 0.07 7.06
CA ALA A 63 -1.81 -0.55 7.67
C ALA A 63 -0.53 0.16 7.19
N ASP A 64 0.51 0.19 8.03
CA ASP A 64 1.80 0.82 7.73
C ASP A 64 1.69 2.30 7.32
N ASN A 65 0.77 3.02 7.97
CA ASN A 65 0.47 4.42 7.66
C ASN A 65 0.88 5.38 8.78
N TRP A 66 0.59 5.01 10.03
CA TRP A 66 1.02 5.71 11.24
C TRP A 66 1.76 4.75 12.16
N ALA A 67 2.47 5.28 13.15
CA ALA A 67 3.18 4.48 14.14
C ALA A 67 2.20 3.58 14.93
N ASN A 68 2.68 2.40 15.36
CA ASN A 68 1.85 1.40 16.05
C ASN A 68 1.15 1.93 17.34
N ASN A 69 1.74 2.94 17.98
CA ASN A 69 1.22 3.56 19.21
C ASN A 69 0.39 4.84 18.94
N ASP A 70 0.14 5.18 17.68
CA ASP A 70 -0.76 6.27 17.29
C ASP A 70 -2.13 5.69 16.95
N GLU A 71 -3.20 6.24 17.52
CA GLU A 71 -4.58 5.80 17.28
C GLU A 71 -4.95 5.85 15.79
N LYS A 72 -4.33 6.74 15.01
CA LYS A 72 -4.55 6.80 13.54
C LYS A 72 -4.00 5.59 12.79
N GLY A 73 -3.07 4.86 13.41
CA GLY A 73 -2.53 3.60 12.90
C GLY A 73 -3.43 2.41 13.21
N HIS A 74 -4.46 2.59 14.05
CA HIS A 74 -5.40 1.54 14.38
C HIS A 74 -6.46 1.41 13.29
N ILE A 75 -7.01 0.20 13.18
CA ILE A 75 -8.10 -0.11 12.26
C ILE A 75 -9.30 -0.47 13.11
N ASP A 76 -10.34 0.35 13.03
CA ASP A 76 -11.62 0.10 13.67
C ASP A 76 -12.58 -0.58 12.68
N ILE A 77 -13.15 -1.70 13.09
CA ILE A 77 -14.11 -2.47 12.28
C ILE A 77 -15.47 -1.78 12.18
N ASP A 78 -15.76 -0.80 13.04
CA ASP A 78 -16.96 0.04 12.95
C ASP A 78 -16.92 0.99 11.75
N TRP A 79 -15.77 1.16 11.10
CA TRP A 79 -15.63 1.91 9.85
C TRP A 79 -15.98 1.08 8.61
N ALA A 80 -16.32 -0.20 8.77
CA ALA A 80 -16.59 -1.07 7.65
C ALA A 80 -17.76 -0.55 6.78
N VAL A 81 -17.57 -0.63 5.47
CA VAL A 81 -18.59 -0.28 4.47
C VAL A 81 -18.75 -1.40 3.45
N ASP A 82 -19.93 -1.52 2.85
CA ASP A 82 -20.17 -2.40 1.72
C ASP A 82 -19.58 -1.83 0.40
N LYS A 83 -19.77 -2.55 -0.70
CA LYS A 83 -19.29 -2.16 -2.04
C LYS A 83 -19.88 -0.84 -2.55
N ASP A 84 -21.01 -0.41 -2.00
CA ASP A 84 -21.74 0.80 -2.38
C ASP A 84 -21.42 1.97 -1.42
N GLY A 85 -20.58 1.73 -0.40
CA GLY A 85 -20.16 2.72 0.59
C GLY A 85 -21.09 2.84 1.79
N ASN A 86 -22.07 1.93 1.96
CA ASN A 86 -22.96 1.97 3.11
C ASN A 86 -22.27 1.36 4.34
N LYS A 87 -22.44 1.98 5.51
CA LYS A 87 -21.92 1.44 6.77
C LYS A 87 -22.46 0.03 7.01
N VAL A 88 -21.58 -0.89 7.37
CA VAL A 88 -21.94 -2.25 7.80
C VAL A 88 -21.43 -2.50 9.21
N ASN A 89 -22.16 -3.33 9.96
CA ASN A 89 -21.74 -3.75 11.29
C ASN A 89 -21.16 -5.17 11.21
N LEU A 90 -19.86 -5.30 11.46
CA LEU A 90 -19.15 -6.58 11.47
C LEU A 90 -19.12 -7.14 12.89
N LYS A 91 -19.36 -8.45 13.03
CA LYS A 91 -19.24 -9.13 14.34
C LYS A 91 -17.78 -9.47 14.71
N GLY A 92 -16.89 -9.46 13.72
CA GLY A 92 -15.49 -9.86 13.86
C GLY A 92 -14.83 -10.05 12.50
N ILE A 93 -13.54 -10.39 12.52
CA ILE A 93 -12.72 -10.66 11.34
C ILE A 93 -12.07 -12.04 11.49
N ASP A 94 -12.31 -12.94 10.54
CA ASP A 94 -11.64 -14.25 10.48
C ASP A 94 -10.31 -14.19 9.71
N PHE A 95 -10.24 -13.34 8.69
CA PHE A 95 -9.09 -13.24 7.79
C PHE A 95 -8.79 -11.79 7.43
N VAL A 96 -7.51 -11.44 7.45
CA VAL A 96 -7.02 -10.14 6.95
C VAL A 96 -6.18 -10.37 5.70
N ARG A 97 -6.48 -9.62 4.65
CA ARG A 97 -5.66 -9.55 3.44
C ARG A 97 -5.04 -8.17 3.34
N VAL A 98 -3.72 -8.13 3.23
CA VAL A 98 -2.97 -6.89 2.96
C VAL A 98 -2.63 -6.82 1.49
N HIS A 99 -2.74 -5.63 0.90
CA HIS A 99 -2.21 -5.34 -0.41
C HIS A 99 -1.66 -3.91 -0.43
N THR A 100 -0.53 -3.70 -1.10
CA THR A 100 -0.02 -2.36 -1.38
C THR A 100 -0.99 -1.65 -2.34
N SER A 101 -1.54 -0.51 -1.94
CA SER A 101 -2.54 0.26 -2.72
C SER A 101 -1.93 1.41 -3.53
N THR A 102 -0.63 1.66 -3.37
CA THR A 102 0.14 2.74 -4.00
C THR A 102 1.14 2.20 -5.01
N ARG A 103 1.52 3.03 -5.98
CA ARG A 103 2.64 2.77 -6.89
C ARG A 103 3.60 3.97 -6.87
N ALA A 104 4.73 3.83 -6.20
CA ALA A 104 5.79 4.85 -6.15
C ALA A 104 7.17 4.21 -5.93
N ALA A 105 8.23 4.97 -6.23
CA ALA A 105 9.62 4.56 -5.98
C ALA A 105 10.48 5.75 -5.52
N GLY A 106 11.17 5.60 -4.39
CA GLY A 106 11.99 6.60 -3.70
C GLY A 106 13.44 6.62 -4.19
N GLY A 107 13.65 6.64 -5.51
CA GLY A 107 14.98 6.61 -6.11
C GLY A 107 15.78 5.39 -5.65
N TRP A 108 16.89 5.63 -4.94
CA TRP A 108 17.79 4.58 -4.44
C TRP A 108 17.17 3.71 -3.35
N LEU A 109 16.13 4.19 -2.65
CA LEU A 109 15.38 3.43 -1.65
C LEU A 109 14.58 2.28 -2.26
N GLY A 110 14.24 2.39 -3.56
CA GLY A 110 13.42 1.41 -4.25
C GLY A 110 11.93 1.74 -4.22
N GLU A 111 11.12 0.72 -4.46
CA GLU A 111 9.66 0.77 -4.48
C GLU A 111 9.06 1.01 -3.09
N VAL A 112 7.84 1.55 -3.07
CA VAL A 112 7.03 1.65 -1.84
C VAL A 112 6.21 0.37 -1.69
N SER A 113 6.38 -0.32 -0.57
CA SER A 113 5.61 -1.48 -0.14
C SER A 113 4.93 -1.19 1.20
N THR A 114 3.82 -1.90 1.45
CA THR A 114 3.22 -1.97 2.78
C THR A 114 3.94 -3.04 3.59
N GLU A 115 4.53 -2.67 4.72
CA GLU A 115 5.24 -3.56 5.63
C GLU A 115 4.39 -3.91 6.85
N VAL A 116 4.12 -5.20 7.08
CA VAL A 116 3.31 -5.66 8.21
C VAL A 116 3.97 -6.86 8.87
N SER A 117 4.18 -6.79 10.18
CA SER A 117 4.74 -7.89 10.98
C SER A 117 3.67 -8.82 11.58
N GLY A 118 2.45 -8.34 11.75
CA GLY A 118 1.32 -9.11 12.26
C GLY A 118 0.09 -8.25 12.57
N PHE A 119 -0.96 -8.90 13.05
CA PHE A 119 -2.20 -8.26 13.51
C PHE A 119 -2.44 -8.58 14.98
N LYS A 120 -2.96 -7.60 15.71
CA LYS A 120 -3.31 -7.71 17.12
C LYS A 120 -4.69 -7.11 17.36
N ASP A 121 -5.52 -7.81 18.13
CA ASP A 121 -6.76 -7.23 18.67
C ASP A 121 -6.42 -6.38 19.89
N LEU A 122 -6.73 -5.09 19.81
CA LEU A 122 -6.45 -4.10 20.86
C LEU A 122 -7.46 -4.17 22.01
N ASN A 123 -8.59 -4.87 21.85
CA ASN A 123 -9.61 -5.03 22.91
C ASN A 123 -9.31 -6.18 23.87
N LEU A 124 -8.29 -7.00 23.58
CA LEU A 124 -7.88 -8.14 24.40
C LEU A 124 -6.71 -7.80 25.35
N GLU A 125 -6.41 -6.50 25.52
CA GLU A 125 -5.39 -5.99 26.46
C GLU A 125 -5.91 -5.79 27.88
#